data_AF-A0A534R621-F1
#
_entry.id   AF-A0A534R621-F1
#
_cell.length_a   1.000
_cell.length_b   1.000
_cell.length_c   1.000
_cell.angle_alpha   90.00
_cell.angle_beta   90.00
_cell.angle_gamma   90.00
#
_symmetry.space_group_name_H-M   'P 1'
#
loop_
_entity.id
_entity.type
_entity.pdbx_description
1 polymer ?
#
loop_
_entity_poly.entity_id
_entity_poly.type
_entity_poly.pdbx_seq_one_letter_code
_entity_poly.pdbx_strand_id
1 'polypeptide(L)'
;MRRASQRCGGVPRSAAGCVLVSFTLVALVVGTANARLLRVLDDPSDGQGGELPGDQPIGLGGVGAVYVFDVATGVLTHIVPAPDPDASTMPVGGGPAGPGVPQSTSSRPDAMGFGRALATVGDRILVGAPDSSVDGLAGAGAVYVFDTQGTLIRTVREISPHANASFGASVAMIGDILFVGAPGAPAGGVDGAGDVQAFDARTGAWLRTLSSALPAEGADFGAVVGEIDGALFVGAPGDRALGIEGAGAVYLFEVESAALRKIISPPTAAPWLGFGRAVGVLAGNLLVGADGAGPDQSGKAYLIDPVTFAIRTTFEPTIARGGGHFGFALAAIGPAVAIGEPAFGVTSGSGRVYLFDLAPQPTGGGPRRLPTNGGGQPAPPAESCAPAPTAVSVDCRVNALLGTMRQAGLRRLASPLRRVRREVRRADGARGARRGRAFSRAVRGVGEFARRLESPGGRTDVSAELRDALLAAASAVEVDLRALSASIP
;
A
#
# COMPACT_ATOMS: atom_id res chain seq x y z
N MET A 1 11.56 57.84 -8.63
CA MET A 1 10.56 58.45 -7.72
C MET A 1 9.46 57.40 -7.50
N ARG A 2 9.11 56.82 -6.35
CA ARG A 2 9.40 56.90 -4.89
C ARG A 2 9.49 55.44 -4.38
N ARG A 3 10.49 54.99 -3.59
CA ARG A 3 10.56 54.82 -2.10
C ARG A 3 9.28 54.22 -1.47
N ALA A 4 9.24 53.24 -0.55
CA ALA A 4 10.11 52.81 0.57
C ALA A 4 9.67 51.38 1.05
N SER A 5 10.52 50.41 1.39
CA SER A 5 11.16 50.05 2.69
C SER A 5 10.27 49.94 3.95
N GLN A 6 10.22 48.74 4.58
CA GLN A 6 10.22 48.41 6.04
C GLN A 6 9.92 46.90 6.21
N ARG A 7 10.84 46.01 6.64
CA ARG A 7 11.45 45.71 7.97
C ARG A 7 10.53 45.09 9.05
N CYS A 8 10.86 43.82 9.37
CA CYS A 8 11.04 43.20 10.70
C CYS A 8 9.89 42.53 11.49
N GLY A 9 10.12 41.24 11.80
CA GLY A 9 9.81 40.55 13.08
C GLY A 9 8.41 39.95 13.21
N GLY A 10 8.15 38.72 13.65
CA GLY A 10 8.94 37.62 14.22
C GLY A 10 7.96 36.56 14.78
N VAL A 11 8.46 35.34 15.04
CA VAL A 11 7.85 34.17 15.73
C VAL A 11 6.86 33.28 14.91
N PRO A 12 6.70 31.98 15.24
CA PRO A 12 7.43 30.86 14.66
C PRO A 12 6.54 29.98 13.75
N ARG A 13 7.11 29.37 12.71
CA ARG A 13 6.44 28.28 11.98
C ARG A 13 6.68 26.97 12.72
N SER A 14 5.73 26.60 13.58
CA SER A 14 5.63 25.28 14.19
C SER A 14 4.99 24.29 13.23
N ALA A 15 5.64 23.14 13.10
CA ALA A 15 5.08 21.81 12.88
C ALA A 15 4.03 21.66 11.77
N ALA A 16 4.50 21.25 10.59
CA ALA A 16 3.73 20.42 9.68
C ALA A 16 4.61 19.24 9.26
N GLY A 17 4.52 18.15 10.01
CA GLY A 17 5.12 16.87 9.69
C GLY A 17 4.42 16.27 8.47
N CYS A 18 4.98 16.53 7.28
CA CYS A 18 4.94 15.60 6.17
C CYS A 18 6.27 14.84 6.21
N VAL A 19 6.25 13.52 6.44
CA VAL A 19 7.38 12.67 6.03
C VAL A 19 7.28 12.47 4.53
N LEU A 20 7.58 13.56 3.82
CA LEU A 20 8.22 13.56 2.52
C LEU A 20 9.51 14.31 2.83
N VAL A 21 10.61 13.56 2.97
CA VAL A 21 11.94 14.16 3.11
C VAL A 21 12.13 15.06 1.90
N SER A 22 11.98 16.38 2.08
CA SER A 22 12.17 17.33 1.00
C SER A 22 13.50 18.01 1.22
N PHE A 23 14.49 17.64 0.40
CA PHE A 23 15.13 18.59 -0.49
C PHE A 23 15.42 17.89 -1.83
N THR A 24 14.64 18.27 -2.85
CA THR A 24 14.93 18.12 -4.29
C THR A 24 15.49 16.77 -4.74
N LEU A 25 14.80 15.67 -4.49
CA LEU A 25 15.13 14.38 -5.11
C LEU A 25 13.94 13.42 -5.01
N VAL A 26 13.25 13.14 -6.13
CA VAL A 26 12.45 11.90 -6.19
C VAL A 26 13.42 10.82 -6.64
N ALA A 27 13.73 9.88 -5.75
CA ALA A 27 14.41 8.67 -6.14
C ALA A 27 13.34 7.62 -6.49
N LEU A 28 13.22 7.27 -7.77
CA LEU A 28 12.36 6.19 -8.24
C LEU A 28 13.23 4.95 -8.46
N VAL A 29 12.88 3.85 -7.81
CA VAL A 29 13.51 2.56 -8.00
C VAL A 29 12.81 1.85 -9.16
N VAL A 30 13.55 1.48 -10.20
CA VAL A 30 13.12 0.47 -11.19
C VAL A 30 13.99 -0.75 -10.98
N GLY A 31 13.61 -1.58 -10.01
CA GLY A 31 14.23 -2.88 -9.77
C GLY A 31 13.45 -3.93 -10.54
N THR A 32 14.11 -4.62 -11.47
CA THR A 32 13.50 -5.77 -12.13
C THR A 32 14.59 -6.69 -12.66
N ALA A 33 14.34 -7.99 -12.58
CA ALA A 33 15.01 -8.96 -13.43
C ALA A 33 14.51 -8.91 -14.91
N ASN A 34 13.71 -7.92 -15.35
CA ASN A 34 13.13 -7.84 -16.71
C ASN A 34 12.49 -6.47 -17.14
N ALA A 35 12.86 -5.31 -16.60
CA ALA A 35 12.37 -4.02 -17.10
C ALA A 35 13.22 -3.58 -18.29
N ARG A 36 12.68 -3.84 -19.48
CA ARG A 36 12.87 -2.90 -20.59
C ARG A 36 12.01 -1.68 -20.29
N LEU A 37 12.63 -0.50 -20.21
CA LEU A 37 11.89 0.75 -20.37
C LEU A 37 11.49 0.84 -21.85
N LEU A 38 10.42 0.14 -22.22
CA LEU A 38 9.78 0.26 -23.53
C LEU A 38 9.12 1.64 -23.59
N ARG A 39 9.85 2.64 -24.09
CA ARG A 39 9.21 3.84 -24.63
C ARG A 39 8.63 3.45 -25.98
N VAL A 40 7.40 2.94 -25.97
CA VAL A 40 6.58 2.78 -27.18
C VAL A 40 6.11 4.17 -27.58
N LEU A 41 6.72 4.71 -28.63
CA LEU A 41 6.02 5.54 -29.60
C LEU A 41 6.09 4.77 -30.92
N ASP A 42 5.03 4.03 -31.23
CA ASP A 42 4.70 3.60 -32.61
C ASP A 42 4.62 4.86 -33.48
N ASP A 43 5.03 4.99 -34.74
CA ASP A 43 5.43 4.13 -35.88
C ASP A 43 5.84 5.16 -37.00
N PRO A 44 5.98 4.88 -38.31
CA PRO A 44 6.72 3.88 -39.09
C PRO A 44 7.88 4.53 -39.88
N SER A 45 8.55 3.71 -40.70
CA SER A 45 9.34 4.03 -41.90
C SER A 45 10.87 3.92 -41.81
N ASP A 46 11.30 2.95 -42.61
CA ASP A 46 12.51 2.88 -43.42
C ASP A 46 13.84 2.60 -42.72
N GLY A 47 14.31 1.37 -42.99
CA GLY A 47 15.63 0.92 -42.65
C GLY A 47 16.72 1.81 -43.24
N GLN A 48 17.66 2.16 -42.39
CA GLN A 48 19.09 2.00 -42.66
C GLN A 48 19.82 2.12 -41.31
N GLY A 49 20.79 1.22 -41.11
CA GLY A 49 21.57 1.15 -39.88
C GLY A 49 22.34 2.43 -39.61
N GLY A 50 22.20 2.93 -38.40
CA GLY A 50 23.08 3.91 -37.79
C GLY A 50 23.18 3.60 -36.30
N GLU A 51 24.36 3.21 -35.84
CA GLU A 51 24.66 3.11 -34.40
C GLU A 51 24.40 4.47 -33.74
N LEU A 52 23.51 4.48 -32.74
CA LEU A 52 23.30 5.61 -31.86
C LEU A 52 24.31 5.51 -30.70
N PRO A 53 24.97 6.62 -30.31
CA PRO A 53 25.80 6.63 -29.11
C PRO A 53 24.87 6.63 -27.88
N GLY A 54 24.78 5.49 -27.19
CA GLY A 54 23.92 5.39 -26.00
C GLY A 54 23.75 3.99 -25.41
N ASP A 55 24.12 2.92 -26.13
CA ASP A 55 23.95 1.54 -25.66
C ASP A 55 25.09 1.08 -24.72
N GLN A 56 25.23 1.75 -23.58
CA GLN A 56 25.89 1.15 -22.41
C GLN A 56 24.81 0.47 -21.56
N PRO A 57 24.97 -0.79 -21.12
CA PRO A 57 23.98 -1.48 -20.31
C PRO A 57 23.65 -0.68 -19.04
N ILE A 58 22.35 -0.45 -18.86
CA ILE A 58 21.74 0.25 -17.71
C ILE A 58 21.88 -0.64 -16.46
N GLY A 59 23.03 -0.52 -15.81
CA GLY A 59 23.47 -1.35 -14.70
C GLY A 59 24.44 -2.45 -15.16
N LEU A 60 25.42 -2.77 -14.30
CA LEU A 60 26.25 -3.95 -14.49
C LEU A 60 25.35 -5.18 -14.31
N GLY A 61 25.29 -6.07 -15.29
CA GLY A 61 24.84 -7.46 -15.12
C GLY A 61 23.48 -7.72 -14.46
N GLY A 62 22.45 -6.87 -14.64
CA GLY A 62 21.11 -7.12 -14.07
C GLY A 62 20.96 -6.81 -12.58
N VAL A 63 21.89 -6.02 -12.02
CA VAL A 63 22.01 -5.79 -10.58
C VAL A 63 21.17 -4.60 -10.08
N GLY A 64 20.64 -3.74 -10.97
CA GLY A 64 19.73 -2.62 -10.64
C GLY A 64 20.41 -1.25 -10.58
N ALA A 65 19.61 -0.18 -10.51
CA ALA A 65 20.08 1.21 -10.39
C ALA A 65 19.04 2.09 -9.68
N VAL A 66 19.50 3.16 -9.04
CA VAL A 66 18.66 4.20 -8.45
C VAL A 66 18.62 5.41 -9.39
N TYR A 67 17.42 5.88 -9.70
CA TYR A 67 17.20 7.03 -10.58
C TYR A 67 16.77 8.24 -9.80
N VAL A 68 17.41 9.36 -10.07
CA VAL A 68 17.36 10.57 -9.25
C VAL A 68 16.73 11.70 -10.05
N PHE A 69 15.55 12.17 -9.68
CA PHE A 69 14.80 13.18 -10.43
C PHE A 69 14.67 14.50 -9.69
N ASP A 70 14.76 15.60 -10.42
CA ASP A 70 14.35 16.91 -9.94
C ASP A 70 12.83 16.94 -9.81
N VAL A 71 12.34 17.27 -8.61
CA VAL A 71 10.91 17.18 -8.28
C VAL A 71 10.08 18.24 -9.02
N ALA A 72 10.66 19.42 -9.29
CA ALA A 72 9.93 20.53 -9.89
C ALA A 72 9.74 20.35 -11.40
N THR A 73 10.73 19.75 -12.06
CA THR A 73 10.78 19.61 -13.52
C THR A 73 10.52 18.19 -13.99
N GLY A 74 10.64 17.19 -13.10
CA GLY A 74 10.57 15.77 -13.43
C GLY A 74 11.77 15.27 -14.23
N VAL A 75 12.84 16.06 -14.35
CA VAL A 75 14.04 15.72 -15.13
C VAL A 75 14.92 14.77 -14.34
N LEU A 76 15.39 13.71 -15.00
CA LEU A 76 16.42 12.82 -14.45
C LEU A 76 17.74 13.59 -14.33
N THR A 77 18.27 13.68 -13.11
CA THR A 77 19.50 14.41 -12.78
C THR A 77 20.71 13.48 -12.64
N HIS A 78 20.52 12.33 -11.98
CA HIS A 78 21.59 11.35 -11.75
C HIS A 78 21.06 9.91 -11.89
N ILE A 79 21.96 9.00 -12.23
CA ILE A 79 21.75 7.56 -12.14
C ILE A 79 22.85 7.05 -11.21
N VAL A 80 22.45 6.35 -10.14
CA VAL A 80 23.38 5.69 -9.22
C VAL A 80 23.34 4.20 -9.52
N PRO A 81 24.30 3.67 -10.31
CA PRO A 81 24.35 2.24 -10.60
C PRO A 81 24.74 1.44 -9.35
N ALA A 82 24.34 0.17 -9.32
CA ALA A 82 24.89 -0.77 -8.36
C ALA A 82 26.42 -0.77 -8.43
N PRO A 83 27.14 -0.80 -7.29
CA PRO A 83 28.60 -0.82 -7.29
C PRO A 83 29.13 -2.07 -7.98
N ASP A 84 30.17 -1.89 -8.79
CA ASP A 84 30.90 -3.00 -9.39
C ASP A 84 31.61 -3.80 -8.28
N PRO A 85 31.29 -5.09 -8.09
CA PRO A 85 31.97 -5.93 -7.09
C PRO A 85 33.48 -6.03 -7.37
N ASP A 86 33.90 -5.86 -8.63
CA ASP A 86 35.29 -6.01 -9.10
C ASP A 86 36.06 -4.68 -9.20
N ALA A 87 35.40 -3.51 -9.08
CA ALA A 87 36.08 -2.21 -9.22
C ALA A 87 37.04 -1.89 -8.07
N SER A 88 38.20 -1.30 -8.36
CA SER A 88 39.28 -1.07 -7.38
C SER A 88 39.05 0.09 -6.40
N THR A 89 37.90 0.76 -6.42
CA THR A 89 37.59 1.89 -5.52
C THR A 89 36.98 1.41 -4.19
N MET A 90 37.65 1.67 -3.06
CA MET A 90 37.18 1.39 -1.68
C MET A 90 36.06 2.38 -1.27
N PRO A 91 35.11 2.03 -0.36
CA PRO A 91 35.33 1.17 0.81
C PRO A 91 34.39 -0.04 0.97
N VAL A 92 35.06 -1.18 1.16
CA VAL A 92 34.55 -2.29 1.97
C VAL A 92 34.39 -1.74 3.41
N GLY A 93 33.16 -1.53 3.86
CA GLY A 93 32.88 -1.25 5.28
C GLY A 93 32.59 -2.56 6.01
N GLY A 94 32.93 -2.76 7.28
CA GLY A 94 33.14 -1.76 8.34
C GLY A 94 34.38 -0.86 8.19
N GLY A 95 34.26 0.38 8.66
CA GLY A 95 35.44 1.22 8.91
C GLY A 95 36.39 0.56 9.91
N PRO A 96 37.52 1.19 10.28
CA PRO A 96 38.41 0.62 11.29
C PRO A 96 37.58 0.30 12.54
N ALA A 97 37.43 -0.98 12.80
CA ALA A 97 36.87 -1.49 14.03
C ALA A 97 37.64 -0.84 15.18
N GLY A 98 36.93 -0.29 16.17
CA GLY A 98 37.52 -0.19 17.49
C GLY A 98 38.05 -1.58 17.90
N PRO A 99 39.03 -1.68 18.81
CA PRO A 99 39.58 -2.97 19.22
C PRO A 99 38.47 -3.96 19.59
N GLY A 100 38.33 -5.06 18.83
CA GLY A 100 37.39 -6.15 19.14
C GLY A 100 36.24 -6.44 18.15
N VAL A 101 36.09 -5.72 17.04
CA VAL A 101 35.07 -6.08 16.01
C VAL A 101 35.73 -6.95 14.92
N PRO A 102 35.19 -8.15 14.59
CA PRO A 102 35.69 -8.96 13.48
C PRO A 102 35.59 -8.19 12.16
N GLN A 103 36.70 -8.07 11.42
CA GLN A 103 36.67 -7.61 10.04
C GLN A 103 36.61 -8.84 9.13
N SER A 104 35.62 -8.89 8.23
CA SER A 104 35.50 -9.97 7.25
C SER A 104 36.62 -9.88 6.20
N THR A 105 37.19 -11.03 5.83
CA THR A 105 38.25 -11.18 4.83
C THR A 105 37.73 -11.62 3.46
N SER A 106 36.43 -11.52 3.21
CA SER A 106 35.77 -12.07 2.01
C SER A 106 35.65 -11.07 0.84
N SER A 107 35.28 -11.61 -0.33
CA SER A 107 34.89 -10.85 -1.53
C SER A 107 33.75 -9.84 -1.25
N ARG A 108 33.68 -8.77 -2.06
CA ARG A 108 32.62 -7.75 -1.95
C ARG A 108 31.24 -8.33 -2.24
N PRO A 109 30.15 -7.80 -1.66
CA PRO A 109 28.82 -8.27 -2.00
C PRO A 109 28.51 -7.94 -3.46
N ASP A 110 27.85 -8.86 -4.14
CA ASP A 110 27.51 -8.81 -5.57
C ASP A 110 26.39 -7.79 -5.92
N ALA A 111 25.88 -7.05 -4.92
CA ALA A 111 24.82 -6.06 -5.02
C ALA A 111 23.48 -6.61 -5.57
N MET A 112 23.26 -7.92 -5.55
CA MET A 112 21.99 -8.50 -6.00
C MET A 112 20.80 -7.90 -5.25
N GLY A 113 19.77 -7.50 -5.98
CA GLY A 113 18.60 -6.82 -5.41
C GLY A 113 18.82 -5.35 -5.06
N PHE A 114 19.88 -4.71 -5.57
CA PHE A 114 20.15 -3.30 -5.35
C PHE A 114 18.95 -2.42 -5.73
N GLY A 115 18.56 -1.56 -4.80
CA GLY A 115 17.42 -0.65 -4.94
C GLY A 115 16.13 -1.18 -4.32
N ARG A 116 16.05 -2.45 -3.90
CA ARG A 116 14.80 -3.00 -3.30
C ARG A 116 14.36 -2.27 -2.04
N ALA A 117 15.28 -1.64 -1.33
CA ALA A 117 14.98 -0.68 -0.27
C ALA A 117 15.75 0.62 -0.51
N LEU A 118 15.13 1.74 -0.15
CA LEU A 118 15.72 3.07 -0.31
C LEU A 118 15.36 3.96 0.87
N ALA A 119 16.34 4.71 1.37
CA ALA A 119 16.09 5.85 2.26
C ALA A 119 17.03 7.00 1.90
N THR A 120 16.56 8.23 2.13
CA THR A 120 17.38 9.44 1.97
C THR A 120 17.37 10.21 3.27
N VAL A 121 18.55 10.59 3.75
CA VAL A 121 18.70 11.44 4.94
C VAL A 121 19.85 12.41 4.72
N GLY A 122 19.55 13.70 4.85
CA GLY A 122 20.53 14.77 4.64
C GLY A 122 21.17 14.68 3.25
N ASP A 123 22.48 14.50 3.22
CA ASP A 123 23.30 14.41 2.02
C ASP A 123 23.59 12.97 1.56
N ARG A 124 22.84 11.98 2.06
CA ARG A 124 23.08 10.56 1.81
C ARG A 124 21.89 9.82 1.21
N ILE A 125 22.21 8.87 0.35
CA ILE A 125 21.29 7.91 -0.24
C ILE A 125 21.66 6.52 0.28
N LEU A 126 20.73 5.87 0.98
CA LEU A 126 20.86 4.50 1.45
C LEU A 126 20.13 3.58 0.49
N VAL A 127 20.80 2.53 0.05
CA VAL A 127 20.27 1.58 -0.93
C VAL A 127 20.47 0.15 -0.43
N GLY A 128 19.37 -0.55 -0.20
CA GLY A 128 19.38 -1.96 0.16
C GLY A 128 19.58 -2.87 -1.04
N ALA A 129 20.27 -3.98 -0.82
CA ALA A 129 20.46 -5.07 -1.76
C ALA A 129 20.29 -6.41 -1.01
N PRO A 130 19.05 -6.73 -0.59
CA PRO A 130 18.79 -7.86 0.30
C PRO A 130 19.13 -9.23 -0.30
N ASP A 131 19.17 -9.35 -1.62
CA ASP A 131 19.46 -10.61 -2.29
C ASP A 131 20.97 -10.87 -2.41
N SER A 132 21.81 -9.93 -1.96
CA SER A 132 23.26 -9.98 -2.17
C SER A 132 23.91 -11.18 -1.48
N SER A 133 24.89 -11.78 -2.16
CA SER A 133 25.75 -12.79 -1.55
C SER A 133 26.85 -12.13 -0.72
N VAL A 134 27.00 -12.50 0.55
CA VAL A 134 28.02 -11.96 1.46
C VAL A 134 28.77 -13.10 2.10
N ASP A 135 30.11 -13.08 2.07
CA ASP A 135 30.95 -14.08 2.72
C ASP A 135 30.67 -15.53 2.25
N GLY A 136 30.20 -15.69 1.00
CA GLY A 136 29.79 -16.98 0.43
C GLY A 136 28.37 -17.41 0.79
N LEU A 137 27.63 -16.61 1.55
CA LEU A 137 26.25 -16.85 1.95
C LEU A 137 25.30 -16.14 0.98
N ALA A 138 24.52 -16.92 0.23
CA ALA A 138 23.52 -16.40 -0.69
C ALA A 138 22.37 -15.71 0.07
N GLY A 139 21.90 -14.56 -0.44
CA GLY A 139 20.77 -13.83 0.14
C GLY A 139 21.03 -13.29 1.55
N ALA A 140 22.30 -13.15 1.95
CA ALA A 140 22.65 -12.53 3.23
C ALA A 140 22.31 -11.04 3.22
N GLY A 141 22.50 -10.38 2.07
CA GLY A 141 22.09 -9.00 1.85
C GLY A 141 23.12 -7.96 2.30
N ALA A 142 23.02 -6.76 1.72
CA ALA A 142 23.90 -5.63 2.02
C ALA A 142 23.16 -4.29 1.89
N VAL A 143 23.75 -3.24 2.47
CA VAL A 143 23.31 -1.84 2.28
C VAL A 143 24.47 -1.01 1.76
N TYR A 144 24.20 -0.17 0.78
CA TYR A 144 25.13 0.75 0.17
C TYR A 144 24.74 2.19 0.50
N VAL A 145 25.71 2.99 0.91
CA VAL A 145 25.55 4.39 1.30
C VAL A 145 26.27 5.24 0.27
N PHE A 146 25.54 6.11 -0.40
CA PHE A 146 26.06 7.05 -1.38
C PHE A 146 25.90 8.48 -0.89
N ASP A 147 26.70 9.40 -1.44
CA ASP A 147 26.38 10.82 -1.40
C ASP A 147 25.28 11.18 -2.42
N THR A 148 24.79 12.41 -2.35
CA THR A 148 23.82 12.95 -3.33
C THR A 148 24.32 12.99 -4.77
N GLN A 149 25.63 12.86 -5.01
CA GLN A 149 26.23 12.84 -6.35
C GLN A 149 26.37 11.41 -6.91
N GLY A 150 26.00 10.39 -6.12
CA GLY A 150 26.10 8.98 -6.51
C GLY A 150 27.46 8.35 -6.22
N THR A 151 28.33 8.99 -5.44
CA THR A 151 29.61 8.40 -5.01
C THR A 151 29.36 7.43 -3.87
N LEU A 152 29.86 6.20 -3.98
CA LEU A 152 29.78 5.22 -2.90
C LEU A 152 30.65 5.67 -1.71
N ILE A 153 30.02 5.94 -0.57
CA ILE A 153 30.65 6.30 0.69
C ILE A 153 30.98 5.05 1.50
N ARG A 154 30.08 4.06 1.55
CA ARG A 154 30.19 2.90 2.45
C ARG A 154 29.31 1.74 2.01
N THR A 155 29.78 0.52 2.23
CA THR A 155 28.94 -0.69 2.30
C THR A 155 28.78 -1.12 3.76
N VAL A 156 27.55 -1.44 4.16
CA VAL A 156 27.19 -1.98 5.48
C VAL A 156 26.68 -3.41 5.28
N ARG A 157 27.10 -4.31 6.17
CA ARG A 157 26.76 -5.74 6.17
C ARG A 157 26.19 -6.12 7.54
N GLU A 158 25.48 -7.24 7.57
CA GLU A 158 25.03 -7.86 8.81
C GLU A 158 26.22 -8.23 9.70
N ILE A 159 26.11 -7.98 11.01
CA ILE A 159 27.03 -8.57 11.99
C ILE A 159 26.66 -10.03 12.17
N SER A 160 27.62 -10.92 11.91
CA SER A 160 27.41 -12.38 11.85
C SER A 160 26.39 -12.75 10.77
N PRO A 161 26.76 -12.64 9.47
CA PRO A 161 25.83 -12.81 8.37
C PRO A 161 25.22 -14.22 8.32
N HIS A 162 23.95 -14.31 7.94
CA HIS A 162 23.26 -15.58 7.71
C HIS A 162 22.78 -15.69 6.26
N ALA A 163 22.74 -16.91 5.73
CA ALA A 163 22.14 -17.12 4.41
C ALA A 163 20.64 -16.80 4.45
N ASN A 164 20.13 -16.17 3.39
CA ASN A 164 18.73 -15.72 3.26
C ASN A 164 18.25 -14.71 4.32
N ALA A 165 19.16 -14.11 5.11
CA ALA A 165 18.79 -13.10 6.11
C ALA A 165 18.08 -11.88 5.50
N SER A 166 18.37 -11.59 4.23
CA SER A 166 17.83 -10.44 3.50
C SER A 166 18.18 -9.11 4.17
N PHE A 167 19.38 -8.99 4.73
CA PHE A 167 19.86 -7.75 5.35
C PHE A 167 19.81 -6.59 4.35
N GLY A 168 19.18 -5.49 4.73
CA GLY A 168 18.92 -4.37 3.82
C GLY A 168 17.57 -4.48 3.09
N ALA A 169 16.69 -5.40 3.48
CA ALA A 169 15.31 -5.44 2.99
C ALA A 169 14.52 -4.19 3.40
N SER A 170 14.91 -3.56 4.51
CA SER A 170 14.41 -2.26 4.93
C SER A 170 15.54 -1.44 5.55
N VAL A 171 15.50 -0.13 5.35
CA VAL A 171 16.51 0.81 5.85
C VAL A 171 15.83 2.08 6.36
N ALA A 172 16.25 2.56 7.52
CA ALA A 172 15.83 3.85 8.06
C ALA A 172 17.00 4.50 8.79
N MET A 173 17.09 5.82 8.74
CA MET A 173 18.06 6.57 9.54
C MET A 173 17.31 7.56 10.42
N ILE A 174 17.58 7.49 11.73
CA ILE A 174 16.93 8.29 12.75
C ILE A 174 18.03 8.97 13.57
N GLY A 175 18.13 10.30 13.43
CA GLY A 175 19.30 11.03 13.93
C GLY A 175 20.59 10.47 13.32
N ASP A 176 21.54 10.10 14.17
CA ASP A 176 22.84 9.52 13.78
C ASP A 176 22.84 7.98 13.76
N ILE A 177 21.68 7.33 13.87
CA ILE A 177 21.56 5.88 13.91
C ILE A 177 20.93 5.37 12.61
N LEU A 178 21.63 4.46 11.93
CA LEU A 178 21.14 3.68 10.81
C LEU A 178 20.54 2.36 11.32
N PHE A 179 19.27 2.12 11.03
CA PHE A 179 18.58 0.86 11.27
C PHE A 179 18.43 0.09 9.97
N VAL A 180 18.80 -1.17 9.98
CA VAL A 180 18.72 -2.07 8.83
C VAL A 180 17.99 -3.34 9.22
N GLY A 181 16.90 -3.66 8.53
CA GLY A 181 16.16 -4.90 8.76
C GLY A 181 16.75 -6.09 8.01
N ALA A 182 16.71 -7.25 8.65
CA ALA A 182 17.01 -8.56 8.09
C ALA A 182 15.87 -9.52 8.47
N PRO A 183 14.73 -9.48 7.75
CA PRO A 183 13.54 -10.25 8.12
C PRO A 183 13.74 -11.77 8.10
N GLY A 184 14.72 -12.27 7.33
CA GLY A 184 15.04 -13.69 7.29
C GLY A 184 16.05 -14.13 8.35
N ALA A 185 16.65 -13.21 9.10
CA ALA A 185 17.68 -13.54 10.08
C ALA A 185 17.12 -14.39 11.24
N PRO A 186 17.92 -15.32 11.79
CA PRO A 186 17.52 -16.04 12.98
C PRO A 186 17.58 -15.13 14.22
N ALA A 187 16.57 -15.21 15.08
CA ALA A 187 16.54 -14.47 16.34
C ALA A 187 16.09 -15.36 17.50
N GLY A 188 16.82 -15.33 18.61
CA GLY A 188 16.51 -16.17 19.79
C GLY A 188 16.56 -17.67 19.50
N GLY A 189 17.32 -18.11 18.49
CA GLY A 189 17.38 -19.50 18.04
C GLY A 189 16.22 -19.95 17.15
N VAL A 190 15.43 -19.00 16.63
CA VAL A 190 14.31 -19.26 15.72
C VAL A 190 14.61 -18.68 14.34
N ASP A 191 14.60 -19.53 13.32
CA ASP A 191 14.85 -19.15 11.93
C ASP A 191 13.71 -18.29 11.37
N GLY A 192 14.04 -17.27 10.57
CA GLY A 192 13.06 -16.37 9.96
C GLY A 192 12.24 -15.53 10.95
N ALA A 193 12.66 -15.48 12.22
CA ALA A 193 12.05 -14.57 13.20
C ALA A 193 12.34 -13.11 12.85
N GLY A 194 13.48 -12.85 12.22
CA GLY A 194 13.92 -11.55 11.75
C GLY A 194 14.56 -10.70 12.84
N ASP A 195 15.44 -9.80 12.42
CA ASP A 195 16.06 -8.80 13.30
C ASP A 195 16.17 -7.43 12.62
N VAL A 196 16.55 -6.43 13.43
CA VAL A 196 16.97 -5.12 12.94
C VAL A 196 18.29 -4.76 13.60
N GLN A 197 19.33 -4.49 12.82
CA GLN A 197 20.62 -4.05 13.37
C GLN A 197 20.77 -2.54 13.26
N ALA A 198 21.26 -1.94 14.35
CA ALA A 198 21.52 -0.51 14.47
C ALA A 198 23.01 -0.23 14.36
N PHE A 199 23.37 0.78 13.57
CA PHE A 199 24.72 1.23 13.31
C PHE A 199 24.84 2.73 13.52
N ASP A 200 25.99 3.19 13.98
CA ASP A 200 26.33 4.60 13.97
C ASP A 200 26.53 5.04 12.51
N ALA A 201 25.70 5.94 12.02
CA ALA A 201 25.67 6.33 10.61
C ALA A 201 26.98 7.01 10.17
N ARG A 202 27.72 7.63 11.09
CA ARG A 202 28.96 8.36 10.78
C ARG A 202 30.15 7.41 10.65
N THR A 203 30.30 6.52 11.61
CA THR A 203 31.46 5.61 11.74
C THR A 203 31.20 4.26 11.09
N GLY A 204 29.94 3.84 10.96
CA GLY A 204 29.53 2.49 10.58
C GLY A 204 29.73 1.46 11.70
N ALA A 205 29.99 1.89 12.93
CA ALA A 205 30.12 0.98 14.06
C ALA A 205 28.77 0.35 14.39
N TRP A 206 28.75 -0.96 14.58
CA TRP A 206 27.57 -1.63 15.11
C TRP A 206 27.29 -1.14 16.53
N LEU A 207 26.03 -0.86 16.80
CA LEU A 207 25.55 -0.39 18.10
C LEU A 207 24.83 -1.50 18.86
N ARG A 208 23.89 -2.18 18.20
CA ARG A 208 23.05 -3.22 18.80
C ARG A 208 22.18 -3.92 17.76
N THR A 209 21.58 -5.03 18.16
CA THR A 209 20.54 -5.75 17.41
C THR A 209 19.22 -5.67 18.18
N LEU A 210 18.13 -5.42 17.47
CA LEU A 210 16.76 -5.44 17.97
C LEU A 210 16.06 -6.68 17.40
N SER A 211 15.33 -7.38 18.24
CA SER A 211 14.56 -8.56 17.87
C SER A 211 13.25 -8.59 18.65
N SER A 212 12.27 -9.35 18.17
CA SER A 212 11.06 -9.61 18.94
C SER A 212 11.40 -10.30 20.27
N ALA A 213 10.72 -9.92 21.35
CA ALA A 213 10.81 -10.61 22.64
C ALA A 213 10.12 -11.99 22.62
N LEU A 214 9.27 -12.23 21.62
CA LEU A 214 8.56 -13.49 21.39
C LEU A 214 8.84 -13.91 19.93
N PRO A 215 10.06 -14.36 19.62
CA PRO A 215 10.41 -14.74 18.26
C PRO A 215 9.49 -15.88 17.79
N ALA A 216 8.98 -15.74 16.58
CA ALA A 216 8.17 -16.75 15.92
C ALA A 216 8.78 -17.03 14.54
N GLU A 217 8.76 -18.29 14.15
CA GLU A 217 9.23 -18.72 12.82
C GLU A 217 8.47 -17.96 11.73
N GLY A 218 9.21 -17.39 10.78
CA GLY A 218 8.66 -16.62 9.67
C GLY A 218 7.94 -15.33 10.10
N ALA A 219 8.25 -14.76 11.26
CA ALA A 219 7.64 -13.51 11.71
C ALA A 219 8.03 -12.30 10.84
N ASP A 220 9.16 -12.40 10.13
CA ASP A 220 9.71 -11.36 9.28
C ASP A 220 9.92 -10.02 10.03
N PHE A 221 10.33 -10.06 11.30
CA PHE A 221 10.60 -8.83 12.06
C PHE A 221 11.73 -8.05 11.37
N GLY A 222 11.49 -6.76 11.09
CA GLY A 222 12.40 -5.96 10.28
C GLY A 222 12.05 -5.93 8.80
N ALA A 223 10.92 -6.50 8.37
CA ALA A 223 10.43 -6.37 7.00
C ALA A 223 10.22 -4.90 6.58
N VAL A 224 9.87 -4.05 7.54
CA VAL A 224 9.76 -2.59 7.38
C VAL A 224 10.32 -1.93 8.62
N VAL A 225 11.07 -0.84 8.44
CA VAL A 225 11.54 0.02 9.52
C VAL A 225 11.29 1.49 9.16
N GLY A 226 11.06 2.33 10.16
CA GLY A 226 10.91 3.77 9.96
C GLY A 226 10.70 4.51 11.28
N GLU A 227 10.38 5.78 11.18
CA GLU A 227 10.29 6.68 12.34
C GLU A 227 8.94 7.36 12.43
N ILE A 228 8.42 7.48 13.64
CA ILE A 228 7.28 8.32 13.96
C ILE A 228 7.46 8.97 15.33
N ASP A 229 7.39 10.31 15.38
CA ASP A 229 7.46 11.12 16.60
C ASP A 229 8.60 10.71 17.56
N GLY A 230 9.80 10.47 17.01
CA GLY A 230 10.99 10.07 17.74
C GLY A 230 11.01 8.61 18.20
N ALA A 231 10.09 7.78 17.71
CA ALA A 231 10.08 6.34 17.95
C ALA A 231 10.42 5.58 16.65
N LEU A 232 11.18 4.50 16.79
CA LEU A 232 11.40 3.53 15.72
C LEU A 232 10.16 2.63 15.63
N PHE A 233 9.56 2.50 14.45
CA PHE A 233 8.61 1.43 14.17
C PHE A 233 9.25 0.31 13.37
N VAL A 234 8.86 -0.93 13.67
CA VAL A 234 9.31 -2.14 12.99
C VAL A 234 8.11 -3.02 12.63
N GLY A 235 7.95 -3.33 11.35
CA GLY A 235 6.93 -4.27 10.86
C GLY A 235 7.39 -5.72 10.98
N ALA A 236 6.47 -6.60 11.36
CA ALA A 236 6.65 -8.05 11.41
C ALA A 236 5.37 -8.72 10.86
N PRO A 237 5.18 -8.73 9.53
CA PRO A 237 3.93 -9.17 8.92
C PRO A 237 3.61 -10.65 9.16
N GLY A 238 4.61 -11.49 9.41
CA GLY A 238 4.40 -12.90 9.72
C GLY A 238 4.15 -13.20 11.21
N ASP A 239 4.23 -12.18 12.07
CA ASP A 239 4.12 -12.33 13.53
C ASP A 239 2.80 -13.01 13.95
N ARG A 240 2.87 -13.78 15.04
CA ARG A 240 1.74 -14.53 15.61
C ARG A 240 0.91 -13.66 16.57
N ALA A 241 0.46 -12.50 16.09
CA ALA A 241 -0.33 -11.57 16.89
C ALA A 241 -1.62 -12.22 17.41
N LEU A 242 -1.87 -12.09 18.71
CA LEU A 242 -3.00 -12.74 19.42
C LEU A 242 -3.03 -14.27 19.27
N GLY A 243 -1.87 -14.90 19.02
CA GLY A 243 -1.75 -16.34 18.82
C GLY A 243 -2.19 -16.83 17.44
N ILE A 244 -2.45 -15.93 16.49
CA ILE A 244 -2.90 -16.25 15.14
C ILE A 244 -1.73 -16.11 14.16
N GLU A 245 -1.44 -17.18 13.43
CA GLU A 245 -0.32 -17.25 12.49
C GLU A 245 -0.43 -16.24 11.34
N GLY A 246 0.65 -15.49 11.10
CA GLY A 246 0.70 -14.48 10.03
C GLY A 246 -0.32 -13.36 10.19
N ALA A 247 -0.87 -13.15 11.40
CA ALA A 247 -1.74 -12.01 11.65
C ALA A 247 -0.96 -10.70 11.53
N GLY A 248 0.32 -10.72 11.89
CA GLY A 248 1.27 -9.64 11.78
C GLY A 248 1.18 -8.62 12.91
N ALA A 249 2.25 -7.87 13.10
CA ALA A 249 2.37 -6.84 14.13
C ALA A 249 3.25 -5.66 13.67
N VAL A 250 3.09 -4.53 14.34
CA VAL A 250 4.02 -3.40 14.29
C VAL A 250 4.53 -3.12 15.70
N TYR A 251 5.84 -3.09 15.86
CA TYR A 251 6.53 -2.84 17.11
C TYR A 251 7.02 -1.39 17.15
N LEU A 252 6.84 -0.71 18.28
CA LEU A 252 7.39 0.62 18.54
C LEU A 252 8.50 0.53 19.58
N PHE A 253 9.64 1.11 19.29
CA PHE A 253 10.82 1.15 20.15
C PHE A 253 11.28 2.58 20.41
N GLU A 254 11.89 2.77 21.57
CA GLU A 254 12.76 3.92 21.83
C GLU A 254 13.99 3.88 20.93
N VAL A 255 14.34 5.02 20.33
CA VAL A 255 15.43 5.09 19.34
C VAL A 255 16.80 4.88 19.98
N GLU A 256 17.07 5.40 21.17
CA GLU A 256 18.40 5.29 21.79
C GLU A 256 18.57 4.01 22.60
N SER A 257 17.60 3.69 23.44
CA SER A 257 17.68 2.54 24.36
C SER A 257 17.23 1.22 23.74
N ALA A 258 16.55 1.25 22.58
CA ALA A 258 15.84 0.09 22.01
C ALA A 258 14.85 -0.58 22.99
N ALA A 259 14.37 0.16 23.99
CA ALA A 259 13.30 -0.34 24.85
C ALA A 259 12.00 -0.44 24.03
N LEU A 260 11.34 -1.60 24.10
CA LEU A 260 10.04 -1.81 23.49
C LEU A 260 9.00 -0.90 24.18
N ARG A 261 8.42 0.03 23.43
CA ARG A 261 7.30 0.87 23.88
C ARG A 261 5.97 0.13 23.76
N LYS A 262 5.71 -0.47 22.59
CA LYS A 262 4.41 -1.08 22.29
C LYS A 262 4.51 -2.11 21.18
N ILE A 263 3.66 -3.14 21.27
CA ILE A 263 3.29 -4.00 20.14
C ILE A 263 1.87 -3.60 19.71
N ILE A 264 1.71 -3.23 18.45
CA ILE A 264 0.45 -2.90 17.82
C ILE A 264 0.01 -4.12 17.01
N SER A 265 -1.12 -4.70 17.39
CA SER A 265 -1.73 -5.84 16.71
C SER A 265 -2.90 -5.37 15.85
N PRO A 266 -3.30 -6.14 14.82
CA PRO A 266 -4.50 -5.86 14.07
C PRO A 266 -5.74 -5.87 14.98
N PRO A 267 -6.77 -5.07 14.67
CA PRO A 267 -7.99 -4.99 15.48
C PRO A 267 -8.76 -6.31 15.53
N THR A 268 -8.72 -7.03 14.41
CA THR A 268 -9.24 -8.38 14.26
C THR A 268 -8.14 -9.21 13.60
N ALA A 269 -7.45 -10.03 14.38
CA ALA A 269 -6.45 -10.94 13.84
C ALA A 269 -7.12 -12.00 12.94
N ALA A 270 -6.49 -12.30 11.82
CA ALA A 270 -6.87 -13.38 10.92
C ALA A 270 -5.60 -14.07 10.42
N PRO A 271 -5.65 -15.39 10.12
CA PRO A 271 -4.50 -16.08 9.57
C PRO A 271 -4.01 -15.40 8.29
N TRP A 272 -2.70 -15.18 8.15
CA TRP A 272 -2.11 -14.59 6.93
C TRP A 272 -2.59 -13.17 6.61
N LEU A 273 -3.05 -12.42 7.62
CA LEU A 273 -3.47 -11.03 7.45
C LEU A 273 -2.31 -10.10 7.05
N GLY A 274 -1.08 -10.38 7.50
CA GLY A 274 0.09 -9.60 7.11
C GLY A 274 0.12 -8.19 7.67
N PHE A 275 -0.50 -7.92 8.82
CA PHE A 275 -0.49 -6.59 9.42
C PHE A 275 0.94 -6.11 9.70
N GLY A 276 1.30 -4.93 9.21
CA GLY A 276 2.68 -4.44 9.28
C GLY A 276 3.53 -4.77 8.04
N ARG A 277 2.94 -5.34 6.98
CA ARG A 277 3.61 -5.59 5.69
C ARG A 277 4.17 -4.31 5.08
N ALA A 278 3.40 -3.24 5.16
CA ALA A 278 3.81 -1.90 4.79
C ALA A 278 3.44 -0.96 5.92
N VAL A 279 4.32 -0.02 6.24
CA VAL A 279 4.05 1.03 7.23
C VAL A 279 4.57 2.35 6.70
N GLY A 280 3.73 3.37 6.76
CA GLY A 280 4.07 4.76 6.47
C GLY A 280 3.55 5.69 7.54
N VAL A 281 3.84 6.98 7.41
CA VAL A 281 3.38 8.02 8.34
C VAL A 281 2.55 9.04 7.59
N LEU A 282 1.40 9.39 8.17
CA LEU A 282 0.48 10.37 7.62
C LEU A 282 -0.08 11.26 8.73
N ALA A 283 0.24 12.55 8.67
CA ALA A 283 -0.25 13.56 9.61
C ALA A 283 -0.07 13.14 11.09
N GLY A 284 1.10 12.61 11.45
CA GLY A 284 1.41 12.12 12.80
C GLY A 284 0.72 10.81 13.19
N ASN A 285 0.20 10.05 12.22
CA ASN A 285 -0.41 8.73 12.45
C ASN A 285 0.35 7.65 11.67
N LEU A 286 0.30 6.43 12.17
CA LEU A 286 0.80 5.25 11.45
C LEU A 286 -0.24 4.85 10.40
N LEU A 287 0.18 4.75 9.14
CA LEU A 287 -0.58 4.11 8.08
C LEU A 287 -0.03 2.69 7.91
N VAL A 288 -0.78 1.68 8.33
CA VAL A 288 -0.34 0.28 8.37
C VAL A 288 -1.12 -0.56 7.37
N GLY A 289 -0.42 -1.24 6.49
CA GLY A 289 -0.95 -2.18 5.52
C GLY A 289 -1.05 -3.58 6.11
N ALA A 290 -2.11 -4.28 5.74
CA ALA A 290 -2.36 -5.67 6.06
C ALA A 290 -2.86 -6.34 4.79
N ASP A 291 -1.95 -6.86 3.98
CA ASP A 291 -2.26 -7.26 2.62
C ASP A 291 -3.22 -8.45 2.55
N GLY A 292 -3.37 -9.23 3.62
CA GLY A 292 -4.36 -10.30 3.67
C GLY A 292 -4.08 -11.33 2.60
N ALA A 293 -2.92 -11.98 2.66
CA ALA A 293 -2.44 -12.94 1.69
C ALA A 293 -3.24 -14.27 1.67
N GLY A 294 -4.28 -14.40 2.49
CA GLY A 294 -5.20 -15.54 2.46
C GLY A 294 -6.11 -15.55 1.22
N PRO A 295 -6.56 -16.73 0.76
CA PRO A 295 -7.32 -16.88 -0.48
C PRO A 295 -8.67 -16.13 -0.50
N ASP A 296 -9.25 -15.89 0.67
CA ASP A 296 -10.52 -15.17 0.85
C ASP A 296 -10.34 -13.74 1.38
N GLN A 297 -9.09 -13.28 1.48
CA GLN A 297 -8.76 -11.97 2.02
C GLN A 297 -8.41 -10.99 0.91
N SER A 298 -9.04 -9.81 0.96
CA SER A 298 -8.72 -8.74 0.02
C SER A 298 -7.62 -7.81 0.51
N GLY A 299 -7.26 -7.91 1.79
CA GLY A 299 -6.37 -6.98 2.46
C GLY A 299 -7.08 -5.72 2.97
N LYS A 300 -6.40 -5.00 3.86
CA LYS A 300 -6.86 -3.77 4.53
C LYS A 300 -5.68 -2.83 4.75
N ALA A 301 -5.96 -1.57 5.03
CA ALA A 301 -5.00 -0.68 5.67
C ALA A 301 -5.65 0.10 6.80
N TYR A 302 -4.85 0.60 7.73
CA TYR A 302 -5.32 1.24 8.95
C TYR A 302 -4.56 2.54 9.18
N LEU A 303 -5.27 3.61 9.50
CA LEU A 303 -4.68 4.81 10.08
C LEU A 303 -4.80 4.72 11.60
N ILE A 304 -3.68 4.67 12.30
CA ILE A 304 -3.60 4.39 13.73
C ILE A 304 -2.90 5.55 14.43
N ASP A 305 -3.52 6.03 15.50
CA ASP A 305 -2.92 7.01 16.40
C ASP A 305 -1.77 6.35 17.20
N PRO A 306 -0.52 6.85 17.11
CA PRO A 306 0.64 6.17 17.69
C PRO A 306 0.73 6.33 19.22
N VAL A 307 -0.12 7.16 19.83
CA VAL A 307 -0.13 7.41 21.28
C VAL A 307 -1.25 6.61 21.94
N THR A 308 -2.46 6.70 21.40
CA THR A 308 -3.64 6.03 21.94
C THR A 308 -3.85 4.63 21.36
N PHE A 309 -3.18 4.31 20.25
CA PHE A 309 -3.36 3.07 19.46
C PHE A 309 -4.77 2.88 18.91
N ALA A 310 -5.58 3.96 18.92
CA ALA A 310 -6.91 3.94 18.35
C ALA A 310 -6.84 3.94 16.81
N ILE A 311 -7.66 3.11 16.19
CA ILE A 311 -7.85 3.13 14.74
C ILE A 311 -8.70 4.35 14.41
N ARG A 312 -8.11 5.31 13.69
CA ARG A 312 -8.82 6.49 13.19
C ARG A 312 -9.59 6.18 11.92
N THR A 313 -9.03 5.31 11.07
CA THR A 313 -9.63 4.97 9.79
C THR A 313 -9.22 3.56 9.39
N THR A 314 -10.17 2.79 8.86
CA THR A 314 -9.91 1.52 8.19
C THR A 314 -10.19 1.71 6.71
N PHE A 315 -9.22 1.38 5.87
CA PHE A 315 -9.33 1.41 4.42
C PHE A 315 -9.59 0.00 3.91
N GLU A 316 -10.56 -0.10 3.01
CA GLU A 316 -10.95 -1.35 2.36
C GLU A 316 -11.06 -1.11 0.86
N PRO A 317 -10.71 -2.10 0.01
CA PRO A 317 -10.89 -1.97 -1.42
C PRO A 317 -12.38 -1.90 -1.76
N THR A 318 -12.76 -0.97 -2.63
CA THR A 318 -14.16 -0.83 -3.10
C THR A 318 -14.65 -2.06 -3.86
N ILE A 319 -13.74 -2.84 -4.45
CA ILE A 319 -14.02 -4.11 -5.11
C ILE A 319 -13.08 -5.16 -4.55
N ALA A 320 -13.54 -5.83 -3.49
CA ALA A 320 -12.85 -6.95 -2.86
C ALA A 320 -12.50 -8.06 -3.89
N ARG A 321 -11.25 -8.51 -3.85
CA ARG A 321 -10.74 -9.70 -4.56
C ARG A 321 -10.11 -10.63 -3.52
N GLY A 322 -10.50 -11.90 -3.50
CA GLY A 322 -9.80 -12.89 -2.65
C GLY A 322 -8.36 -13.04 -3.13
N GLY A 323 -7.39 -13.00 -2.21
CA GLY A 323 -5.97 -12.91 -2.55
C GLY A 323 -5.60 -11.62 -3.28
N GLY A 324 -6.30 -10.51 -2.98
CA GLY A 324 -6.10 -9.23 -3.66
C GLY A 324 -4.82 -8.51 -3.23
N HIS A 325 -4.38 -8.65 -1.99
CA HIS A 325 -3.22 -7.93 -1.44
C HIS A 325 -3.39 -6.41 -1.36
N PHE A 326 -4.61 -5.90 -1.13
CA PHE A 326 -4.82 -4.48 -0.82
C PHE A 326 -4.09 -4.11 0.47
N GLY A 327 -3.27 -3.06 0.43
CA GLY A 327 -2.42 -2.69 1.57
C GLY A 327 -0.99 -3.23 1.47
N PHE A 328 -0.64 -3.90 0.36
CA PHE A 328 0.73 -4.36 0.10
C PHE A 328 1.74 -3.21 -0.01
N ALA A 329 1.32 -2.08 -0.59
CA ALA A 329 2.14 -0.88 -0.71
C ALA A 329 1.31 0.35 -0.34
N LEU A 330 1.98 1.34 0.26
CA LEU A 330 1.35 2.55 0.77
C LEU A 330 2.14 3.77 0.32
N ALA A 331 1.45 4.85 -0.05
CA ALA A 331 2.03 6.16 -0.20
C ALA A 331 1.03 7.21 0.30
N ALA A 332 1.52 8.28 0.92
CA ALA A 332 0.65 9.35 1.41
C ALA A 332 1.32 10.71 1.24
N ILE A 333 0.53 11.71 0.85
CA ILE A 333 0.98 13.10 0.71
C ILE A 333 -0.17 14.06 1.05
N GLY A 334 0.07 14.97 2.00
CA GLY A 334 -1.00 15.85 2.49
C GLY A 334 -2.19 15.01 2.98
N PRO A 335 -3.43 15.26 2.51
CA PRO A 335 -4.58 14.43 2.86
C PRO A 335 -4.76 13.19 1.98
N ALA A 336 -3.99 13.05 0.90
CA ALA A 336 -4.15 11.97 -0.08
C ALA A 336 -3.40 10.71 0.35
N VAL A 337 -4.05 9.55 0.22
CA VAL A 337 -3.48 8.23 0.50
C VAL A 337 -3.66 7.35 -0.73
N ALA A 338 -2.57 6.75 -1.19
CA ALA A 338 -2.56 5.73 -2.23
C ALA A 338 -2.27 4.36 -1.60
N ILE A 339 -3.11 3.37 -1.92
CA ILE A 339 -2.97 2.00 -1.44
C ILE A 339 -2.90 1.06 -2.63
N GLY A 340 -1.84 0.26 -2.70
CA GLY A 340 -1.59 -0.71 -3.76
C GLY A 340 -2.24 -2.06 -3.49
N GLU A 341 -2.71 -2.68 -4.57
CA GLU A 341 -3.22 -4.06 -4.66
C GLU A 341 -2.54 -4.71 -5.88
N PRO A 342 -1.35 -5.33 -5.72
CA PRO A 342 -0.60 -5.90 -6.84
C PRO A 342 -1.30 -7.14 -7.41
N ALA A 343 -1.04 -7.43 -8.69
CA ALA A 343 -1.42 -8.69 -9.29
C ALA A 343 -0.24 -9.66 -9.28
N PHE A 344 -0.40 -10.83 -8.64
CA PHE A 344 0.65 -11.85 -8.53
C PHE A 344 0.71 -12.83 -9.71
N GLY A 345 -0.13 -12.66 -10.73
CA GLY A 345 -0.13 -13.56 -11.88
C GLY A 345 -0.89 -13.02 -13.08
N VAL A 346 -0.59 -13.58 -14.25
CA VAL A 346 -1.22 -13.22 -15.53
C VAL A 346 -2.74 -13.49 -15.54
N THR A 347 -3.23 -14.34 -14.64
CA THR A 347 -4.65 -14.68 -14.46
C THR A 347 -5.37 -13.76 -13.47
N SER A 348 -4.64 -13.03 -12.62
CA SER A 348 -5.20 -12.16 -11.57
C SER A 348 -5.66 -10.79 -12.10
N GLY A 349 -5.43 -10.51 -13.39
CA GLY A 349 -5.67 -9.22 -14.04
C GLY A 349 -4.55 -8.20 -13.75
N SER A 350 -4.81 -6.92 -13.99
CA SER A 350 -3.89 -5.84 -13.62
C SER A 350 -3.98 -5.50 -12.14
N GLY A 351 -2.85 -5.11 -11.54
CA GLY A 351 -2.81 -4.51 -10.21
C GLY A 351 -3.59 -3.20 -10.17
N ARG A 352 -4.03 -2.81 -8.97
CA ARG A 352 -4.82 -1.60 -8.73
C ARG A 352 -4.12 -0.69 -7.73
N VAL A 353 -4.39 0.61 -7.85
CA VAL A 353 -4.04 1.60 -6.83
C VAL A 353 -5.32 2.36 -6.48
N TYR A 354 -5.61 2.43 -5.19
CA TYR A 354 -6.77 3.13 -4.66
C TYR A 354 -6.32 4.45 -4.07
N LEU A 355 -6.98 5.54 -4.45
CA LEU A 355 -6.72 6.87 -3.93
C LEU A 355 -7.84 7.26 -2.96
N PHE A 356 -7.46 7.63 -1.75
CA PHE A 356 -8.34 8.14 -0.71
C PHE A 356 -7.96 9.58 -0.39
N ASP A 357 -8.96 10.42 -0.13
CA ASP A 357 -8.76 11.80 0.33
C ASP A 357 -9.32 11.92 1.75
N LEU A 358 -8.42 12.24 2.69
CA LEU A 358 -8.74 12.45 4.11
C LEU A 358 -9.04 13.92 4.43
N ALA A 359 -9.14 14.79 3.43
CA ALA A 359 -9.53 16.17 3.67
C ALA A 359 -10.90 16.20 4.37
N PRO A 360 -11.07 17.00 5.45
CA PRO A 360 -12.37 17.19 6.04
C PRO A 360 -13.30 17.73 4.96
N GLN A 361 -14.37 16.99 4.67
CA GLN A 361 -15.44 17.45 3.78
C GLN A 361 -15.83 18.86 4.24
N PRO A 362 -15.93 19.86 3.33
CA PRO A 362 -16.30 21.20 3.73
C PRO A 362 -17.62 21.13 4.49
N THR A 363 -17.56 21.50 5.77
CA THR A 363 -18.73 21.65 6.64
C THR A 363 -19.48 22.90 6.19
N GLY A 364 -20.14 22.78 5.05
CA GLY A 364 -21.04 23.77 4.50
C GLY A 364 -22.36 23.75 5.26
N GLY A 365 -22.44 24.52 6.34
CA GLY A 365 -23.70 24.94 6.98
C GLY A 365 -23.80 24.60 8.46
N GLY A 366 -23.76 25.64 9.31
CA GLY A 366 -23.88 25.54 10.77
C GLY A 366 -25.20 24.93 11.30
N PRO A 367 -25.36 24.86 12.63
CA PRO A 367 -26.34 24.00 13.28
C PRO A 367 -27.77 24.52 13.03
N ARG A 368 -28.48 23.91 12.09
CA ARG A 368 -29.93 24.09 12.00
C ARG A 368 -30.58 23.26 13.11
N ARG A 369 -31.06 23.95 14.15
CA ARG A 369 -31.88 23.38 15.23
C ARG A 369 -32.95 22.46 14.62
N LEU A 370 -32.90 21.19 14.99
CA LEU A 370 -33.98 20.23 14.76
C LEU A 370 -35.19 20.63 15.60
N PRO A 371 -36.39 20.76 15.02
CA PRO A 371 -37.61 20.53 15.79
C PRO A 371 -37.68 19.02 16.06
N THR A 372 -37.69 18.68 17.34
CA THR A 372 -38.15 17.37 17.83
C THR A 372 -39.59 17.14 17.38
N ASN A 373 -39.83 16.14 16.52
CA ASN A 373 -41.08 15.37 16.51
C ASN A 373 -40.87 14.09 15.69
N GLY A 374 -41.30 12.97 16.27
CA GLY A 374 -40.89 11.62 15.89
C GLY A 374 -41.54 11.03 14.64
N GLY A 375 -41.14 9.78 14.39
CA GLY A 375 -41.81 8.85 13.48
C GLY A 375 -41.00 8.49 12.23
N GLY A 376 -40.30 7.34 12.30
CA GLY A 376 -39.93 6.54 11.12
C GLY A 376 -38.48 6.67 10.65
N GLN A 377 -37.63 5.71 11.02
CA GLN A 377 -36.42 5.39 10.26
C GLN A 377 -36.77 5.05 8.80
N PRO A 378 -36.01 5.54 7.81
CA PRO A 378 -35.96 4.93 6.48
C PRO A 378 -34.74 3.99 6.35
N ALA A 379 -35.09 2.72 6.08
CA ALA A 379 -34.37 1.63 5.41
C ALA A 379 -32.96 1.14 5.88
N PRO A 380 -32.83 -0.18 6.16
CA PRO A 380 -31.53 -0.85 6.24
C PRO A 380 -30.92 -1.04 4.83
N PRO A 381 -29.60 -0.89 4.63
CA PRO A 381 -28.98 -1.04 3.32
C PRO A 381 -28.83 -2.51 2.92
N ALA A 382 -28.59 -2.74 1.64
CA ALA A 382 -28.40 -4.04 0.98
C ALA A 382 -27.15 -4.84 1.44
N GLU A 383 -26.56 -4.51 2.58
CA GLU A 383 -25.37 -5.14 3.19
C GLU A 383 -25.60 -6.60 3.61
N SER A 384 -26.85 -7.03 3.80
CA SER A 384 -27.18 -8.42 4.13
C SER A 384 -27.20 -9.36 2.91
N CYS A 385 -27.10 -8.82 1.69
CA CYS A 385 -27.15 -9.62 0.47
C CYS A 385 -25.74 -10.03 0.05
N ALA A 386 -25.56 -11.30 -0.32
CA ALA A 386 -24.27 -11.81 -0.77
C ALA A 386 -23.67 -10.93 -1.90
N PRO A 387 -22.36 -10.62 -1.85
CA PRO A 387 -21.75 -9.65 -2.78
C PRO A 387 -21.64 -10.19 -4.22
N ALA A 388 -21.40 -11.49 -4.39
CA ALA A 388 -21.28 -12.10 -5.72
C ALA A 388 -22.62 -12.09 -6.49
N PRO A 389 -22.63 -11.74 -7.79
CA PRO A 389 -23.84 -11.69 -8.61
C PRO A 389 -24.36 -13.11 -8.90
N THR A 390 -25.30 -13.55 -8.07
CA THR A 390 -26.11 -14.77 -8.22
C THR A 390 -27.59 -14.42 -8.32
N ALA A 391 -28.43 -15.29 -8.90
CA ALA A 391 -29.87 -15.05 -8.94
C ALA A 391 -30.48 -14.83 -7.53
N VAL A 392 -29.94 -15.51 -6.51
CA VAL A 392 -30.32 -15.35 -5.10
C VAL A 392 -29.92 -13.98 -4.56
N SER A 393 -28.67 -13.53 -4.78
CA SER A 393 -28.20 -12.21 -4.35
C SER A 393 -28.97 -11.07 -5.03
N VAL A 394 -29.33 -11.23 -6.31
CA VAL A 394 -30.08 -10.24 -7.07
C VAL A 394 -31.56 -10.22 -6.62
N ASP A 395 -32.19 -11.37 -6.32
CA ASP A 395 -33.53 -11.40 -5.71
C ASP A 395 -33.53 -10.68 -4.35
N CYS A 396 -32.47 -10.88 -3.55
CA CYS A 396 -32.27 -10.19 -2.27
C CYS A 396 -32.19 -8.66 -2.45
N ARG A 397 -31.33 -8.17 -3.35
CA ARG A 397 -31.17 -6.73 -3.63
C ARG A 397 -32.46 -6.10 -4.17
N VAL A 398 -33.15 -6.77 -5.09
CA VAL A 398 -34.46 -6.31 -5.60
C VAL A 398 -35.52 -6.30 -4.50
N ASN A 399 -35.50 -7.27 -3.58
CA ASN A 399 -36.42 -7.32 -2.45
C ASN A 399 -36.16 -6.19 -1.43
N ALA A 400 -34.89 -5.88 -1.15
CA ALA A 400 -34.50 -4.75 -0.33
C ALA A 400 -34.98 -3.43 -0.95
N LEU A 401 -34.73 -3.21 -2.25
CA LEU A 401 -35.21 -2.04 -2.99
C LEU A 401 -36.74 -1.90 -2.95
N LEU A 402 -37.47 -3.01 -3.12
CA LEU A 402 -38.93 -3.05 -2.96
C LEU A 402 -39.39 -2.78 -1.52
N GLY A 403 -38.55 -3.06 -0.52
CA GLY A 403 -38.76 -2.70 0.88
C GLY A 403 -38.67 -1.19 1.09
N THR A 404 -37.60 -0.58 0.61
CA THR A 404 -37.36 0.88 0.63
C THR A 404 -38.50 1.64 -0.04
N MET A 405 -38.94 1.19 -1.22
CA MET A 405 -40.09 1.80 -1.91
C MET A 405 -41.42 1.67 -1.15
N ARG A 406 -41.60 0.60 -0.37
CA ARG A 406 -42.79 0.41 0.47
C ARG A 406 -42.78 1.39 1.64
N GLN A 407 -41.63 1.58 2.27
CA GLN A 407 -41.45 2.55 3.37
C GLN A 407 -41.65 3.99 2.87
N ALA A 408 -41.16 4.31 1.67
CA ALA A 408 -41.35 5.61 1.03
C ALA A 408 -42.73 5.84 0.39
N GLY A 409 -43.69 4.91 0.52
CA GLY A 409 -45.03 5.06 -0.05
C GLY A 409 -45.12 4.96 -1.59
N LEU A 410 -44.03 4.60 -2.29
CA LEU A 410 -43.90 4.60 -3.76
C LEU A 410 -44.51 3.36 -4.44
N ARG A 411 -45.68 2.89 -3.97
CA ARG A 411 -46.28 1.62 -4.42
C ARG A 411 -46.59 1.57 -5.93
N ARG A 412 -46.93 2.70 -6.54
CA ARG A 412 -47.27 2.81 -7.97
C ARG A 412 -46.05 2.69 -8.89
N LEU A 413 -44.87 3.05 -8.40
CA LEU A 413 -43.60 2.98 -9.13
C LEU A 413 -42.93 1.60 -9.02
N ALA A 414 -43.33 0.77 -8.06
CA ALA A 414 -42.69 -0.52 -7.77
C ALA A 414 -43.04 -1.66 -8.76
N SER A 415 -44.00 -1.45 -9.68
CA SER A 415 -44.49 -2.49 -10.59
C SER A 415 -43.39 -3.13 -11.46
N PRO A 416 -42.48 -2.36 -12.10
CA PRO A 416 -41.41 -2.93 -12.91
C PRO A 416 -40.46 -3.79 -12.05
N LEU A 417 -40.09 -3.35 -10.84
CA LEU A 417 -39.22 -4.13 -9.94
C LEU A 417 -39.84 -5.45 -9.47
N ARG A 418 -41.17 -5.50 -9.27
CA ARG A 418 -41.87 -6.78 -9.02
C ARG A 418 -41.77 -7.73 -10.21
N ARG A 419 -41.74 -7.19 -11.43
CA ARG A 419 -41.50 -7.97 -12.66
C ARG A 419 -40.06 -8.46 -12.73
N VAL A 420 -39.07 -7.60 -12.43
CA VAL A 420 -37.65 -7.97 -12.32
C VAL A 420 -37.48 -9.16 -11.40
N ARG A 421 -38.02 -9.08 -10.18
CA ARG A 421 -37.95 -10.16 -9.19
C ARG A 421 -38.52 -11.49 -9.70
N ARG A 422 -39.67 -11.45 -10.40
CA ARG A 422 -40.26 -12.65 -11.02
C ARG A 422 -39.39 -13.24 -12.12
N GLU A 423 -38.75 -12.41 -12.93
CA GLU A 423 -37.84 -12.89 -13.98
C GLU A 423 -36.54 -13.47 -13.39
N VAL A 424 -36.00 -12.89 -12.32
CA VAL A 424 -34.82 -13.42 -11.61
C VAL A 424 -35.12 -14.81 -11.04
N ARG A 425 -36.26 -14.98 -10.37
CA ARG A 425 -36.70 -16.30 -9.85
C ARG A 425 -36.95 -17.32 -10.96
N ARG A 426 -37.46 -16.88 -12.11
CA ARG A 426 -37.61 -17.74 -13.30
C ARG A 426 -36.26 -18.15 -13.89
N ALA A 427 -35.27 -17.25 -13.86
CA ALA A 427 -33.93 -17.52 -14.35
C ALA A 427 -33.20 -18.53 -13.46
N ASP A 428 -33.42 -18.49 -12.15
CA ASP A 428 -32.84 -19.41 -11.17
C ASP A 428 -33.21 -20.88 -11.46
N GLY A 429 -34.46 -21.12 -11.85
CA GLY A 429 -34.94 -22.46 -12.26
C GLY A 429 -34.74 -22.81 -13.74
N ALA A 430 -34.07 -21.96 -14.54
CA ALA A 430 -33.92 -22.14 -15.99
C ALA A 430 -32.45 -22.34 -16.40
N ARG A 431 -32.22 -22.87 -17.61
CA ARG A 431 -30.89 -23.06 -18.21
C ARG A 431 -30.85 -22.55 -19.67
N GLY A 432 -29.64 -22.27 -20.16
CA GLY A 432 -29.36 -21.84 -21.54
C GLY A 432 -30.18 -20.62 -21.98
N ALA A 433 -30.66 -20.64 -23.22
CA ALA A 433 -31.39 -19.52 -23.82
C ALA A 433 -32.65 -19.08 -23.04
N ARG A 434 -33.29 -19.98 -22.28
CA ARG A 434 -34.45 -19.62 -21.43
C ARG A 434 -34.02 -18.74 -20.24
N ARG A 435 -32.86 -19.04 -19.64
CA ARG A 435 -32.25 -18.26 -18.55
C ARG A 435 -31.80 -16.88 -19.06
N GLY A 436 -31.16 -16.84 -20.23
CA GLY A 436 -30.74 -15.58 -20.87
C GLY A 436 -31.91 -14.64 -21.14
N ARG A 437 -32.98 -15.14 -21.76
CA ARG A 437 -34.20 -14.34 -22.02
C ARG A 437 -34.84 -13.79 -20.74
N ALA A 438 -34.79 -14.55 -19.64
CA ALA A 438 -35.31 -14.10 -18.35
C ALA A 438 -34.48 -12.93 -17.79
N PHE A 439 -33.14 -13.02 -17.78
CA PHE A 439 -32.29 -11.90 -17.37
C PHE A 439 -32.42 -10.68 -18.29
N SER A 440 -32.51 -10.86 -19.62
CA SER A 440 -32.74 -9.71 -20.51
C SER A 440 -34.09 -9.02 -20.26
N ARG A 441 -35.13 -9.77 -19.88
CA ARG A 441 -36.42 -9.19 -19.45
C ARG A 441 -36.31 -8.48 -18.10
N ALA A 442 -35.49 -8.99 -17.19
CA ALA A 442 -35.19 -8.36 -15.92
C ALA A 442 -34.47 -7.01 -16.12
N VAL A 443 -33.42 -6.96 -16.94
CA VAL A 443 -32.70 -5.71 -17.28
C VAL A 443 -33.65 -4.66 -17.85
N ARG A 444 -34.53 -5.04 -18.79
CA ARG A 444 -35.55 -4.12 -19.33
C ARG A 444 -36.50 -3.58 -18.25
N GLY A 445 -36.83 -4.40 -17.25
CA GLY A 445 -37.68 -3.99 -16.13
C GLY A 445 -37.00 -2.99 -15.20
N VAL A 446 -35.68 -3.09 -15.01
CA VAL A 446 -34.89 -2.09 -14.25
C VAL A 446 -34.84 -0.77 -15.00
N GLY A 447 -34.56 -0.78 -16.31
CA GLY A 447 -34.58 0.44 -17.12
C GLY A 447 -35.97 1.09 -17.23
N GLU A 448 -37.05 0.30 -17.21
CA GLU A 448 -38.41 0.83 -17.12
C GLU A 448 -38.68 1.50 -15.77
N PHE A 449 -38.15 0.95 -14.67
CA PHE A 449 -38.24 1.59 -13.35
C PHE A 449 -37.52 2.93 -13.33
N ALA A 450 -36.26 2.99 -13.81
CA ALA A 450 -35.46 4.22 -13.85
C ALA A 450 -36.18 5.33 -14.64
N ARG A 451 -36.65 5.03 -15.86
CA ARG A 451 -37.41 6.01 -16.67
C ARG A 451 -38.69 6.53 -15.99
N ARG A 452 -39.39 5.68 -15.24
CA ARG A 452 -40.59 6.10 -14.49
C ARG A 452 -40.24 6.98 -13.29
N LEU A 453 -39.08 6.79 -12.69
CA LEU A 453 -38.58 7.56 -11.56
C LEU A 453 -38.05 8.94 -12.00
N GLU A 454 -37.54 9.04 -13.22
CA GLU A 454 -37.01 10.27 -13.84
C GLU A 454 -38.09 11.10 -14.55
N SER A 455 -39.27 10.55 -14.84
CA SER A 455 -40.31 11.23 -15.63
C SER A 455 -40.90 12.47 -14.92
N PRO A 456 -40.80 13.69 -15.51
CA PRO A 456 -41.18 14.96 -14.84
C PRO A 456 -42.68 15.22 -14.59
N GLY A 457 -43.57 14.23 -14.73
CA GLY A 457 -45.02 14.44 -14.72
C GLY A 457 -45.85 13.54 -13.80
N GLY A 458 -45.22 12.66 -13.03
CA GLY A 458 -45.90 11.81 -12.06
C GLY A 458 -46.09 12.55 -10.74
N ARG A 459 -47.33 12.59 -10.20
CA ARG A 459 -47.70 13.13 -8.87
C ARG A 459 -47.03 12.41 -7.68
N THR A 460 -45.72 12.24 -7.70
CA THR A 460 -44.92 11.66 -6.62
C THR A 460 -43.80 12.63 -6.31
N ASP A 461 -44.00 13.42 -5.25
CA ASP A 461 -42.95 14.20 -4.60
C ASP A 461 -41.91 13.22 -4.03
N VAL A 462 -40.93 12.87 -4.86
CA VAL A 462 -39.74 12.13 -4.43
C VAL A 462 -38.63 13.17 -4.29
N SER A 463 -38.06 13.31 -3.09
CA SER A 463 -36.90 14.18 -2.87
C SER A 463 -35.77 13.80 -3.83
N ALA A 464 -34.95 14.78 -4.22
CA ALA A 464 -33.79 14.53 -5.08
C ALA A 464 -32.89 13.42 -4.48
N GLU A 465 -32.64 13.50 -3.17
CA GLU A 465 -31.84 12.52 -2.42
C GLU A 465 -32.41 11.08 -2.50
N LEU A 466 -33.72 10.91 -2.29
CA LEU A 466 -34.34 9.58 -2.37
C LEU A 466 -34.35 9.04 -3.81
N ARG A 467 -34.49 9.93 -4.79
CA ARG A 467 -34.46 9.59 -6.21
C ARG A 467 -33.08 9.07 -6.61
N ASP A 468 -32.02 9.78 -6.24
CA ASP A 468 -30.64 9.42 -6.55
C ASP A 468 -30.26 8.10 -5.87
N ALA A 469 -30.66 7.90 -4.61
CA ALA A 469 -30.45 6.65 -3.90
C ALA A 469 -31.15 5.44 -4.59
N LEU A 470 -32.39 5.63 -5.06
CA LEU A 470 -33.14 4.59 -5.76
C LEU A 470 -32.56 4.28 -7.15
N LEU A 471 -32.06 5.30 -7.87
CA LEU A 471 -31.39 5.12 -9.17
C LEU A 471 -30.05 4.39 -9.01
N ALA A 472 -29.25 4.75 -7.99
CA ALA A 472 -27.99 4.08 -7.69
C ALA A 472 -28.22 2.58 -7.37
N ALA A 473 -29.20 2.28 -6.51
CA ALA A 473 -29.55 0.89 -6.17
C ALA A 473 -30.08 0.11 -7.38
N ALA A 474 -30.85 0.74 -8.26
CA ALA A 474 -31.32 0.12 -9.50
C ALA A 474 -30.17 -0.16 -10.47
N SER A 475 -29.23 0.77 -10.61
CA SER A 475 -28.02 0.62 -11.45
C SER A 475 -27.17 -0.58 -11.01
N ALA A 476 -26.95 -0.75 -9.69
CA ALA A 476 -26.24 -1.90 -9.15
C ALA A 476 -26.91 -3.24 -9.54
N VAL A 477 -28.24 -3.33 -9.40
CA VAL A 477 -29.01 -4.50 -9.83
C VAL A 477 -28.88 -4.75 -11.34
N GLU A 478 -28.84 -3.69 -12.15
CA GLU A 478 -28.70 -3.80 -13.60
C GLU A 478 -27.33 -4.35 -14.02
N VAL A 479 -26.26 -3.92 -13.35
CA VAL A 479 -24.89 -4.42 -13.55
C VAL A 479 -24.83 -5.92 -13.26
N ASP A 480 -25.39 -6.36 -12.13
CA ASP A 480 -25.42 -7.79 -11.77
C ASP A 480 -26.21 -8.63 -12.78
N LEU A 481 -27.36 -8.12 -13.23
CA LEU A 481 -28.19 -8.81 -14.22
C LEU A 481 -27.49 -8.93 -15.57
N ARG A 482 -26.70 -7.93 -15.97
CA ARG A 482 -25.88 -8.00 -17.19
C ARG A 482 -24.75 -9.01 -17.04
N ALA A 483 -24.06 -9.04 -15.91
CA ALA A 483 -23.03 -10.04 -15.62
C ALA A 483 -23.61 -11.48 -15.70
N LEU A 484 -24.76 -11.70 -15.06
CA LEU A 484 -25.49 -12.98 -15.11
C LEU A 484 -26.01 -13.35 -16.49
N SER A 485 -26.30 -12.36 -17.35
CA SER A 485 -26.71 -12.61 -18.73
C SER A 485 -25.53 -12.93 -19.64
N ALA A 486 -24.36 -12.34 -19.38
CA ALA A 486 -23.12 -12.56 -20.15
C ALA A 486 -22.47 -13.91 -19.85
N SER A 487 -22.73 -14.47 -18.66
CA SER A 487 -22.22 -15.79 -18.26
C SER A 487 -22.99 -16.98 -18.84
N ILE A 488 -23.92 -16.74 -19.77
CA ILE A 488 -24.74 -17.79 -20.39
C ILE A 488 -24.20 -18.04 -21.80
N PRO A 489 -23.72 -19.27 -22.08
CA PRO A 489 -23.17 -19.63 -23.38
C PRO A 489 -24.23 -19.66 -24.49
#